data_AF-A0A9D5LV07-F1
#
_entry.id   AF-A0A9D5LV07-F1
#
_cell.length_a   1.000
_cell.length_b   1.000
_cell.length_c   1.000
_cell.angle_alpha   90.00
_cell.angle_beta   90.00
_cell.angle_gamma   90.00
#
_symmetry.space_group_name_H-M   'P 1'
#
loop_
_entity.id
_entity.type
_entity.pdbx_description
1 polymer ?
#
loop_
_entity_poly.entity_id
_entity_poly.type
_entity_poly.pdbx_seq_one_letter_code
_entity_poly.pdbx_strand_id
1 'polypeptide(L)' 'VSTYHKIQRLTGTFVKGGETGLRLLSVNECKAIMGFPNEFVVPVSRTQAYRQFGNSVAVPAIQATANEIVKKLLKNAE' A
#
# COMPACT_ATOMS: atom_id res chain seq x y z
N VAL A 1 -15.77 5.12 16.04
CA VAL A 1 -15.61 3.67 15.80
C VAL A 1 -15.30 3.41 14.33
N SER A 2 -14.02 3.33 13.96
CA SER A 2 -13.62 2.85 12.64
C SER A 2 -13.64 1.32 12.70
N THR A 3 -14.84 0.75 12.52
CA THR A 3 -15.11 -0.69 12.52
C THR A 3 -14.15 -1.44 11.60
N TYR A 4 -13.82 -2.68 11.99
CA TYR A 4 -13.00 -3.68 11.27
C TYR A 4 -13.12 -3.64 9.73
N HIS A 5 -14.29 -3.28 9.21
CA HIS A 5 -14.58 -2.93 7.82
C HIS A 5 -13.49 -2.07 7.12
N LYS A 6 -12.92 -1.03 7.77
CA LYS A 6 -11.89 -0.18 7.12
C LYS A 6 -10.51 -0.85 7.06
N ILE A 7 -10.25 -1.81 7.95
CA ILE A 7 -9.01 -2.59 7.96
C ILE A 7 -9.05 -3.64 6.84
N GLN A 8 -10.22 -4.24 6.57
CA GLN A 8 -10.42 -5.35 5.63
C GLN A 8 -10.12 -5.06 4.14
N ARG A 9 -9.88 -3.81 3.71
CA ARG A 9 -9.67 -3.52 2.27
C ARG A 9 -8.37 -4.10 1.69
N LEU A 10 -7.29 -4.10 2.46
CA LEU A 10 -6.00 -4.72 2.07
C LEU A 10 -5.65 -5.93 2.95
N THR A 11 -6.22 -6.03 4.15
CA THR A 11 -5.99 -7.17 5.06
C THR A 11 -7.01 -8.29 4.93
N GLY A 12 -8.13 -8.10 4.22
CA GLY A 12 -9.04 -9.21 3.90
C GLY A 12 -8.43 -10.25 2.95
N THR A 13 -7.24 -9.98 2.41
CA THR A 13 -6.50 -10.88 1.53
C THR A 13 -5.74 -11.90 2.34
N PHE A 14 -6.17 -13.15 2.22
CA PHE A 14 -5.52 -14.30 2.85
C PHE A 14 -4.54 -14.95 1.89
N VAL A 15 -3.39 -15.37 2.41
CA VAL A 15 -2.37 -16.16 1.71
C VAL A 15 -2.22 -17.51 2.40
N LYS A 16 -1.71 -18.51 1.66
CA LYS A 16 -1.52 -19.85 2.22
C LYS A 16 -0.56 -19.82 3.42
N GLY A 17 -0.99 -20.34 4.57
CA GLY A 17 -0.16 -20.43 5.77
C GLY A 17 -0.96 -20.61 7.07
N GLY A 18 -0.28 -20.97 8.16
CA GLY A 18 -0.93 -21.27 9.44
C GLY A 18 -1.58 -22.65 9.50
N GLU A 19 -2.14 -23.01 10.65
CA GLU A 19 -2.76 -24.32 10.89
C GLU A 19 -4.00 -24.58 10.03
N THR A 20 -4.79 -23.53 9.76
CA THR A 20 -6.00 -23.60 8.92
C THR A 20 -5.72 -23.46 7.43
N GLY A 21 -4.46 -23.25 7.04
CA GLY A 21 -4.04 -23.05 5.65
C GLY A 21 -4.24 -21.63 5.11
N LEU A 22 -4.77 -20.68 5.89
CA LEU A 22 -4.90 -19.27 5.53
C LEU A 22 -4.34 -18.33 6.61
N ARG A 23 -3.59 -17.30 6.20
CA ARG A 23 -3.13 -16.20 7.05
C ARG A 23 -3.29 -14.84 6.37
N LEU A 24 -3.33 -13.76 7.16
CA LEU A 24 -3.29 -12.40 6.64
C LEU A 24 -1.92 -12.07 6.04
N LEU A 25 -1.89 -11.17 5.06
CA LEU A 25 -0.65 -10.53 4.61
C LEU A 25 0.06 -9.85 5.79
N SER A 26 1.38 -9.99 5.87
CA SER A 26 2.23 -9.24 6.78
C SER A 26 2.34 -7.78 6.36
N VAL A 27 2.76 -6.93 7.28
CA VAL A 27 2.99 -5.50 7.02
C VAL A 27 4.00 -5.30 5.87
N ASN A 28 5.04 -6.14 5.82
CA ASN A 28 6.05 -6.08 4.77
C ASN A 28 5.52 -6.55 3.40
N GLU A 29 4.65 -7.57 3.36
CA GLU A 29 4.01 -7.99 2.12
C GLU A 29 3.06 -6.91 1.60
N CYS A 30 2.24 -6.29 2.47
CA CYS A 30 1.41 -5.15 2.09
C CYS A 30 2.26 -3.98 1.56
N LYS A 31 3.39 -3.67 2.21
CA LYS A 31 4.33 -2.64 1.77
C LYS A 31 4.87 -2.92 0.37
N ALA A 32 5.30 -4.15 0.12
CA ALA A 32 5.81 -4.59 -1.17
C ALA A 32 4.74 -4.54 -2.27
N ILE A 33 3.51 -5.00 -1.99
CA ILE A 33 2.38 -4.97 -2.93
C ILE A 33 2.03 -3.54 -3.36
N MET A 34 2.09 -2.59 -2.43
CA MET A 34 1.83 -1.18 -2.72
C MET A 34 3.00 -0.50 -3.45
N GLY A 35 4.15 -1.18 -3.61
CA GLY A 35 5.33 -0.70 -4.32
C GLY A 35 6.23 0.24 -3.51
N PHE A 36 6.15 0.19 -2.18
CA PHE A 36 7.07 0.95 -1.32
C PHE A 36 8.46 0.30 -1.28
N PRO A 37 9.53 1.10 -1.08
CA PRO A 37 10.88 0.58 -0.84
C PRO A 37 10.94 -0.33 0.39
N ASN A 38 11.88 -1.28 0.39
CA ASN A 38 12.08 -2.20 1.51
C ASN A 38 12.53 -1.46 2.78
N GLU A 39 13.28 -0.38 2.60
CA GLU A 39 13.83 0.48 3.64
C GLU A 39 12.78 1.44 4.22
N PHE A 40 11.59 1.53 3.60
CA PHE A 40 10.54 2.41 4.08
C PHE A 40 9.99 1.92 5.44
N VAL A 41 10.16 2.75 6.46
CA VAL A 41 9.75 2.49 7.84
C VAL A 41 8.36 3.07 8.09
N VAL A 42 7.48 2.25 8.65
CA VAL A 42 6.14 2.65 9.10
C VAL A 42 6.11 2.62 10.63
N PRO A 43 6.36 3.75 11.31
CA PRO A 43 6.58 3.81 12.77
C PRO A 43 5.26 3.84 13.54
N VAL A 44 4.32 2.95 13.21
CA VAL A 44 3.01 2.85 13.87
C VAL A 44 2.68 1.40 14.21
N SER A 45 1.67 1.19 15.05
CA SER A 45 1.24 -0.16 15.42
C SER A 45 0.79 -0.96 14.19
N ARG A 46 0.90 -2.29 14.27
CA ARG A 46 0.53 -3.19 13.17
C ARG A 46 -0.86 -2.89 12.59
N THR A 47 -1.86 -2.68 13.46
CA THR A 47 -3.22 -2.34 13.05
C THR A 47 -3.30 -0.99 12.32
N GLN A 48 -2.55 0.01 12.78
CA GLN A 48 -2.48 1.31 12.13
C GLN A 48 -1.74 1.24 10.80
N ALA A 49 -0.66 0.46 10.70
CA ALA A 49 0.08 0.26 9.47
C ALA A 49 -0.81 -0.32 8.36
N TYR A 50 -1.61 -1.35 8.67
CA TYR A 50 -2.58 -1.89 7.71
C TYR A 50 -3.61 -0.87 7.26
N ARG A 51 -4.10 -0.03 8.17
CA ARG A 51 -5.04 1.04 7.83
C ARG A 51 -4.38 2.12 6.96
N GLN A 52 -3.11 2.45 7.20
CA GLN A 52 -2.37 3.40 6.39
C GLN A 52 -2.13 2.84 4.99
N PHE A 53 -1.64 1.61 4.87
CA PHE A 53 -1.46 0.96 3.56
C PHE A 53 -2.77 0.78 2.79
N GLY A 54 -3.86 0.39 3.46
CA GLY A 54 -5.16 0.23 2.81
C GLY A 54 -5.83 1.54 2.37
N ASN A 55 -5.43 2.69 2.93
CA ASN A 55 -5.85 4.01 2.47
C ASN A 55 -4.80 4.68 1.58
N SER A 56 -3.64 4.04 1.39
CA SER A 56 -2.57 4.55 0.53
C SER A 56 -2.89 4.25 -0.93
N VAL A 57 -2.11 4.87 -1.80
CA VAL A 57 -2.09 4.66 -3.24
C VAL A 57 -0.94 3.73 -3.64
N ALA A 58 -1.09 3.04 -4.76
CA ALA A 58 -0.01 2.24 -5.34
C ALA A 58 1.08 3.16 -5.91
N VAL A 59 2.30 3.06 -5.37
CA VAL A 59 3.43 3.93 -5.72
C VAL A 59 3.74 3.91 -7.24
N PRO A 60 3.76 2.75 -7.93
CA PRO A 60 4.10 2.71 -9.36
C PRO A 60 3.09 3.47 -10.23
N ALA A 61 1.81 3.43 -9.87
CA ALA A 61 0.76 4.12 -10.63
C ALA A 61 0.92 5.65 -10.52
N ILE A 62 1.17 6.14 -9.30
CA ILE A 62 1.40 7.57 -9.08
C ILE A 62 2.67 8.05 -9.76
N GLN A 63 3.74 7.25 -9.73
CA GLN A 63 4.99 7.59 -10.41
C GLN A 63 4.78 7.76 -11.93
N ALA A 64 4.04 6.85 -12.56
CA ALA A 64 3.71 6.93 -13.98
C ALA A 64 2.88 8.19 -14.30
N THR A 65 1.85 8.49 -13.49
CA THR A 65 1.04 9.70 -13.66
C THR A 65 1.88 10.98 -13.48
N ALA A 66 2.73 11.04 -12.46
CA ALA A 66 3.59 12.18 -12.20
C ALA A 66 4.56 12.46 -13.37
N ASN A 67 5.12 11.42 -13.97
CA ASN A 67 6.01 11.56 -15.14
C ASN A 67 5.30 12.22 -16.33
N GLU A 68 4.06 11.84 -16.61
CA GLU A 68 3.26 12.45 -17.69
C GLU A 68 2.90 13.91 -17.37
N ILE A 69 2.59 14.23 -16.11
CA ILE A 69 2.36 15.61 -15.67
C ILE A 69 3.61 16.46 -15.91
N VAL A 70 4.78 16.00 -15.46
CA VAL A 70 6.06 16.72 -15.63
C VAL A 70 6.35 16.93 -17.12
N LYS A 71 6.22 15.90 -17.94
CA LYS A 71 6.43 15.99 -19.39
C LYS A 71 5.56 17.07 -20.03
N LYS A 72 4.30 17.16 -19.61
CA LYS A 72 3.33 18.14 -20.16
C LYS A 72 3.62 19.56 -19.67
N LEU A 73 4.06 19.72 -18.42
CA LEU A 73 4.45 21.02 -17.88
C LEU A 73 5.71 21.57 -18.56
N LEU A 74 6.72 20.72 -18.80
CA LEU A 74 7.95 21.14 -19.46
C LEU A 74 7.73 21.50 -20.94
N LYS A 75 6.87 20.76 -21.65
CA LYS A 75 6.53 21.05 -23.05
C LYS A 75 5.81 22.40 -23.24
N ASN A 76 5.09 22.88 -22.23
CA ASN A 76 4.38 24.17 -22.29
C ASN A 76 5.28 25.37 -21.90
N ALA A 77 6.50 25.11 -21.44
CA ALA A 77 7.46 26.14 -21.03
C ALA A 77 8.46 26.51 -22.15
N GLU A 78 8.51 25.69 -23.21
CA GLU A 78 9.18 25.98 -24.50
C GLU A 78 8.21 26.66 -25.47
#